data_AF-A0A0C3H2P1-F1
#
_entry.id   AF-A0A0C3H2P1-F1
#
_cell.length_a   1.000
_cell.length_b   1.000
_cell.length_c   1.000
_cell.angle_alpha   90.00
_cell.angle_beta   90.00
_cell.angle_gamma   90.00
#
_symmetry.space_group_name_H-M   'P 1'
#
loop_
_entity.id
_entity.type
_entity.pdbx_description
1 polymer ?
#
loop_
_entity_poly.entity_id
_entity_poly.type
_entity_poly.pdbx_seq_one_letter_code
_entity_poly.pdbx_strand_id
1 'polypeptide(L)'
;MAQSQDTLNNLASRVAHHARAISSYIYDHGLVAPSFAADNVAEYPQVPEVQGARLELIESLMDMLHLAIGGSEYIVTQSMVAQAKYDTTIINVLNQFNFFSAIPVDGSASYSEISRATRLPESIVRRILRHAITSRLFAETAPGSDRIMHTAATAHVVMLWVKKWVGARLDCASALIKMVHS
;
A
#
# COMPACT_ATOMS: atom_id res chain seq x y z
N MET A 1 -0.37 19.34 23.73
CA MET A 1 0.06 20.69 24.13
C MET A 1 0.75 21.31 22.92
N ALA A 2 0.57 22.61 22.63
CA ALA A 2 1.19 23.22 21.46
C ALA A 2 2.73 23.13 21.57
N GLN A 3 3.33 22.22 20.80
CA GLN A 3 4.77 21.97 20.79
C GLN A 3 5.46 23.13 20.08
N SER A 4 5.97 24.07 20.88
CA SER A 4 6.56 25.33 20.41
C SER A 4 8.05 25.20 20.00
N GLN A 5 8.57 23.99 19.76
CA GLN A 5 10.02 23.79 19.50
C GLN A 5 10.39 22.79 18.40
N ASP A 6 9.43 22.14 17.73
CA ASP A 6 9.77 21.25 16.62
C ASP A 6 10.12 22.06 15.36
N THR A 7 11.38 21.97 14.96
CA THR A 7 11.90 22.56 13.72
C THR A 7 12.00 21.49 12.65
N LEU A 8 12.00 21.89 11.37
CA LEU A 8 12.23 20.97 10.25
C LEU A 8 13.53 20.17 10.43
N ASN A 9 14.58 20.79 10.97
CA ASN A 9 15.86 20.12 11.22
C ASN A 9 15.78 19.08 12.34
N ASN A 10 15.05 19.38 13.42
CA ASN A 10 14.84 18.43 14.51
C ASN A 10 14.01 17.23 14.04
N LEU A 11 12.92 17.48 13.29
CA LEU A 11 12.07 16.44 12.73
C LEU A 11 12.81 15.58 11.70
N ALA A 12 13.58 16.20 10.79
CA ALA A 12 14.43 15.46 9.84
C ALA A 12 15.44 14.56 10.56
N SER A 13 16.02 15.03 11.66
CA SER A 13 16.95 14.25 12.47
C SER A 13 16.27 13.04 13.12
N ARG A 14 15.03 13.21 13.64
CA ARG A 14 14.20 12.11 14.17
C ARG A 14 13.84 11.09 13.09
N VAL A 15 13.38 11.55 11.94
CA VAL A 15 13.09 10.71 10.76
C VAL A 15 14.31 9.87 10.40
N ALA A 16 15.47 10.50 10.25
CA ALA A 16 16.71 9.80 9.90
C ALA A 16 17.14 8.81 10.99
N HIS A 17 16.97 9.15 12.27
CA HIS A 17 17.28 8.28 13.39
C HIS A 17 16.43 7.01 13.38
N HIS A 18 15.10 7.14 13.33
CA HIS A 18 14.20 5.98 13.35
C HIS A 18 14.29 5.14 12.08
N ALA A 19 14.46 5.76 10.90
CA ALA A 19 14.68 5.04 9.65
C ALA A 19 15.97 4.18 9.69
N ARG A 20 17.06 4.71 10.28
CA ARG A 20 18.28 3.94 10.49
C ARG A 20 18.08 2.80 11.48
N ALA A 21 17.42 3.03 12.60
CA ALA A 21 17.17 1.98 13.59
C ALA A 21 16.45 0.76 12.97
N ILE A 22 15.41 1.01 12.18
CA ILE A 22 14.67 -0.05 11.46
C ILE A 22 15.58 -0.73 10.41
N SER A 23 16.29 0.05 9.61
CA SER A 23 17.13 -0.47 8.53
C SER A 23 18.31 -1.31 9.05
N SER A 24 18.96 -0.85 10.12
CA SER A 24 20.03 -1.58 10.80
C SER A 24 19.51 -2.91 11.35
N TYR A 25 18.35 -2.90 12.03
CA TYR A 25 17.77 -4.15 12.53
C TYR A 25 17.52 -5.16 11.41
N ILE A 26 16.93 -4.73 10.30
CA ILE A 26 16.65 -5.59 9.14
C ILE A 26 17.96 -6.17 8.58
N TYR A 27 18.98 -5.32 8.41
CA TYR A 27 20.29 -5.73 7.90
C TYR A 27 21.00 -6.72 8.83
N ASP A 28 21.09 -6.40 10.12
CA ASP A 28 21.81 -7.20 11.12
C ASP A 28 21.20 -8.60 11.31
N HIS A 29 19.90 -8.74 11.05
CA HIS A 29 19.18 -10.01 11.14
C HIS A 29 19.03 -10.73 9.79
N GLY A 30 19.63 -10.21 8.71
CA GLY A 30 19.55 -10.80 7.37
C GLY A 30 18.13 -10.86 6.81
N LEU A 31 17.26 -9.93 7.21
CA LEU A 31 15.86 -9.89 6.79
C LEU A 31 15.71 -9.12 5.48
N VAL A 32 14.65 -9.42 4.73
CA VAL A 32 14.32 -8.69 3.50
C VAL A 32 13.65 -7.37 3.86
N ALA A 33 14.22 -6.25 3.40
CA ALA A 33 13.63 -4.94 3.61
C ALA A 33 12.33 -4.80 2.79
N PRO A 34 11.22 -4.31 3.38
CA PRO A 34 10.01 -4.01 2.64
C PRO A 34 10.27 -2.99 1.52
N SER A 35 9.60 -3.15 0.38
CA SER A 35 9.73 -2.23 -0.75
C SER A 35 8.37 -1.97 -1.41
N PHE A 36 8.33 -1.11 -2.41
CA PHE A 36 7.10 -0.89 -3.20
C PHE A 36 6.90 -1.94 -4.31
N ALA A 37 7.89 -2.80 -4.58
CA ALA A 37 7.84 -3.77 -5.67
C ALA A 37 6.87 -4.93 -5.37
N ALA A 38 6.14 -5.41 -6.38
CA ALA A 38 5.12 -6.46 -6.23
C ALA A 38 5.65 -7.79 -5.68
N ASP A 39 6.90 -8.11 -6.02
CA ASP A 39 7.61 -9.34 -5.63
C ASP A 39 8.10 -9.30 -4.18
N ASN A 40 8.01 -8.15 -3.51
CA ASN A 40 8.46 -7.96 -2.15
C ASN A 40 7.29 -7.51 -1.25
N VAL A 41 6.56 -8.49 -0.75
CA VAL A 41 5.50 -8.33 0.25
C VAL A 41 6.01 -8.50 1.68
N ALA A 42 7.29 -8.24 1.93
CA ALA A 42 7.89 -8.41 3.25
C ALA A 42 7.20 -7.52 4.29
N GLU A 43 6.83 -8.12 5.41
CA GLU A 43 6.30 -7.40 6.56
C GLU A 43 7.45 -6.89 7.43
N TYR A 44 7.22 -5.78 8.12
CA TYR A 44 8.17 -5.33 9.13
C TYR A 44 8.25 -6.33 10.29
N PRO A 45 9.44 -6.54 10.89
CA PRO A 45 9.59 -7.36 12.09
C PRO A 45 8.62 -6.92 13.20
N GLN A 46 7.87 -7.84 13.77
CA GLN A 46 6.86 -7.55 14.81
C GLN A 46 7.45 -7.34 16.21
N VAL A 47 8.77 -7.17 16.32
CA VAL A 47 9.45 -6.95 17.60
C VAL A 47 9.21 -5.51 18.10
N PRO A 48 9.12 -5.30 19.42
CA PRO A 48 8.80 -3.99 20.00
C PRO A 48 9.76 -2.87 19.57
N GLU A 49 11.07 -3.15 19.42
CA GLU A 49 12.05 -2.12 19.05
C GLU A 49 11.79 -1.58 17.64
N VAL A 50 11.48 -2.47 16.69
CA VAL A 50 11.18 -2.10 15.30
C VAL A 50 9.82 -1.45 15.20
N GLN A 51 8.80 -1.97 15.87
CA GLN A 51 7.45 -1.39 15.81
C GLN A 51 7.39 -0.02 16.49
N GLY A 52 8.06 0.15 17.62
CA GLY A 52 8.21 1.46 18.28
C GLY A 52 8.89 2.47 17.36
N ALA A 53 10.04 2.12 16.79
CA ALA A 53 10.74 2.99 15.85
C ALA A 53 9.89 3.30 14.59
N ARG A 54 9.10 2.34 14.11
CA ARG A 54 8.20 2.54 12.96
C ARG A 54 7.08 3.52 13.26
N LEU A 55 6.45 3.44 14.43
CA LEU A 55 5.39 4.38 14.83
C LEU A 55 5.95 5.80 14.97
N GLU A 56 7.09 5.95 15.66
CA GLU A 56 7.78 7.24 15.80
C GLU A 56 8.23 7.83 14.46
N LEU A 57 8.67 6.97 13.53
CA LEU A 57 9.01 7.39 12.16
C LEU A 57 7.78 7.96 11.44
N ILE A 58 6.64 7.27 11.52
CA ILE A 58 5.39 7.70 10.88
C ILE A 58 4.93 9.04 11.48
N GLU A 59 4.94 9.16 12.80
CA GLU A 59 4.56 10.39 13.50
C GLU A 59 5.48 11.55 13.09
N SER A 60 6.80 11.34 13.13
CA SER A 60 7.78 12.37 12.74
C SER A 60 7.63 12.81 11.29
N LEU A 61 7.31 11.87 10.37
CA LEU A 61 7.04 12.19 8.96
C LEU A 61 5.76 13.03 8.79
N MET A 62 4.71 12.74 9.57
CA MET A 62 3.47 13.51 9.54
C MET A 62 3.67 14.91 10.11
N ASP A 63 4.36 15.05 11.23
CA ASP A 63 4.68 16.36 11.81
C ASP A 63 5.53 17.20 10.85
N MET A 64 6.53 16.58 10.22
CA MET A 64 7.38 17.25 9.23
C MET A 64 6.57 17.69 8.02
N LEU A 65 5.66 16.85 7.52
CA LEU A 65 4.74 17.19 6.44
C LEU A 65 3.84 18.38 6.83
N HIS A 66 3.23 18.35 8.01
CA HIS A 66 2.38 19.43 8.51
C HIS A 66 3.15 20.75 8.62
N LEU A 67 4.36 20.70 9.18
CA LEU A 67 5.21 21.87 9.33
C LEU A 67 5.69 22.42 7.98
N ALA A 68 6.01 21.55 7.02
CA ALA A 68 6.45 21.92 5.68
C ALA A 68 5.33 22.57 4.85
N ILE A 69 4.08 22.12 5.02
CA ILE A 69 2.91 22.74 4.40
C ILE A 69 2.69 24.16 4.98
N GLY A 70 2.93 24.33 6.28
CA GLY A 70 2.74 25.61 6.97
C GLY A 70 1.26 25.98 7.16
N GLY A 71 1.00 26.88 8.12
CA GLY A 71 -0.36 27.18 8.55
C GLY A 71 -1.25 27.85 7.49
N SER A 72 -0.67 28.63 6.57
CA SER A 72 -1.41 29.37 5.54
C SER A 72 -2.03 28.47 4.48
N GLU A 73 -1.34 27.40 4.12
CA GLU A 73 -1.79 26.46 3.09
C GLU A 73 -2.40 25.20 3.70
N TYR A 74 -2.25 24.99 5.01
CA TYR A 74 -2.62 23.74 5.69
C TYR A 74 -4.01 23.23 5.30
N ILE A 75 -5.05 24.05 5.42
CA ILE A 75 -6.42 23.59 5.13
C ILE A 75 -6.62 23.23 3.64
N VAL A 76 -6.07 24.04 2.74
CA VAL A 76 -6.20 23.83 1.29
C VAL A 76 -5.38 22.61 0.88
N THR A 77 -4.12 22.56 1.25
CA THR A 77 -3.21 21.46 0.94
C THR A 77 -3.66 20.18 1.60
N GLN A 78 -4.14 20.18 2.84
CA GLN A 78 -4.73 18.97 3.46
C GLN A 78 -5.99 18.51 2.73
N SER A 79 -6.84 19.41 2.21
CA SER A 79 -7.98 18.98 1.38
C SER A 79 -7.56 18.27 0.08
N MET A 80 -6.34 18.54 -0.40
CA MET A 80 -5.77 17.94 -1.62
C MET A 80 -4.88 16.71 -1.32
N VAL A 81 -4.05 16.78 -0.28
CA VAL A 81 -3.04 15.79 0.15
C VAL A 81 -3.63 14.74 1.09
N ALA A 82 -4.62 15.08 1.92
CA ALA A 82 -5.42 14.11 2.67
C ALA A 82 -6.44 13.41 1.74
N GLN A 83 -5.90 12.86 0.65
CA GLN A 83 -6.51 11.88 -0.25
C GLN A 83 -7.11 10.70 0.53
N ALA A 84 -6.84 10.53 1.83
CA ALA A 84 -7.48 9.55 2.71
C ALA A 84 -9.02 9.46 2.58
N LYS A 85 -9.72 10.56 2.24
CA LYS A 85 -11.17 10.52 1.94
C LYS A 85 -11.51 9.96 0.55
N TYR A 86 -10.63 10.14 -0.44
CA TYR A 86 -10.74 9.57 -1.78
C TYR A 86 -10.12 8.17 -1.88
N ASP A 87 -9.21 7.80 -0.99
CA ASP A 87 -8.51 6.51 -0.98
C ASP A 87 -9.46 5.35 -0.63
N THR A 88 -10.41 5.56 0.28
CA THR A 88 -11.49 4.56 0.50
C THR A 88 -12.38 4.42 -0.75
N THR A 89 -12.60 5.52 -1.49
CA THR A 89 -13.40 5.51 -2.71
C THR A 89 -12.68 4.77 -3.84
N ILE A 90 -11.38 4.98 -4.03
CA ILE A 90 -10.62 4.28 -5.07
C ILE A 90 -10.49 2.79 -4.76
N ILE A 91 -10.22 2.40 -3.51
CA ILE A 91 -10.16 0.97 -3.14
C ILE A 91 -11.52 0.29 -3.39
N ASN A 92 -12.64 0.95 -3.06
CA ASN A 92 -13.97 0.43 -3.35
C ASN A 92 -14.22 0.26 -4.85
N VAL A 93 -13.84 1.25 -5.68
CA VAL A 93 -13.94 1.16 -7.14
C VAL A 93 -13.07 0.04 -7.69
N LEU A 94 -11.81 -0.07 -7.25
CA LEU A 94 -10.89 -1.13 -7.65
C LEU A 94 -11.45 -2.51 -7.32
N ASN A 95 -12.09 -2.66 -6.16
CA ASN A 95 -12.73 -3.91 -5.74
C ASN A 95 -14.00 -4.20 -6.55
N GLN A 96 -14.92 -3.24 -6.65
CA GLN A 96 -16.21 -3.40 -7.33
C GLN A 96 -16.06 -3.80 -8.80
N PHE A 97 -15.06 -3.25 -9.48
CA PHE A 97 -14.78 -3.53 -10.89
C PHE A 97 -13.67 -4.56 -11.11
N ASN A 98 -13.23 -5.25 -10.05
CA ASN A 98 -12.25 -6.34 -10.09
C ASN A 98 -10.89 -5.98 -10.70
N PHE A 99 -10.39 -4.76 -10.45
CA PHE A 99 -9.07 -4.33 -10.93
C PHE A 99 -7.93 -5.18 -10.35
N PHE A 100 -8.05 -5.62 -9.09
CA PHE A 100 -7.05 -6.46 -8.43
C PHE A 100 -6.82 -7.80 -9.13
N SER A 101 -7.86 -8.36 -9.76
CA SER A 101 -7.77 -9.62 -10.50
C SER A 101 -7.54 -9.40 -12.01
N ALA A 102 -7.76 -8.17 -12.51
CA ALA A 102 -7.57 -7.82 -13.91
C ALA A 102 -6.08 -7.69 -14.29
N ILE A 103 -5.21 -7.56 -13.29
CA ILE A 103 -3.76 -7.43 -13.46
C ILE A 103 -3.10 -8.68 -12.84
N PRO A 104 -2.20 -9.38 -13.54
CA PRO A 104 -1.51 -10.52 -12.98
C PRO A 104 -0.51 -10.08 -11.89
N VAL A 105 -0.47 -10.80 -10.76
CA VAL A 105 0.41 -10.48 -9.62
C VAL A 105 1.89 -10.50 -10.02
N ASP A 106 2.32 -11.51 -10.76
CA ASP A 106 3.71 -11.70 -11.21
C ASP A 106 3.96 -11.12 -12.62
N GLY A 107 3.20 -10.09 -13.01
CA GLY A 107 3.30 -9.53 -14.35
C GLY A 107 2.73 -8.13 -14.48
N SER A 108 2.31 -7.81 -15.71
CA SER A 108 1.66 -6.55 -16.03
C SER A 108 0.56 -6.75 -17.05
N ALA A 109 -0.38 -5.81 -17.11
CA ALA A 109 -1.44 -5.76 -18.11
C ALA A 109 -1.52 -4.37 -18.74
N SER A 110 -1.82 -4.29 -20.03
CA SER A 110 -2.05 -3.01 -20.70
C SER A 110 -3.39 -2.40 -20.30
N TYR A 111 -3.55 -1.09 -20.49
CA TYR A 111 -4.83 -0.41 -20.28
C TYR A 111 -5.99 -1.06 -21.07
N SER A 112 -5.75 -1.56 -22.28
CA SER A 112 -6.77 -2.21 -23.11
C SER A 112 -7.13 -3.61 -22.60
N GLU A 113 -6.16 -4.37 -22.08
CA GLU A 113 -6.39 -5.65 -21.41
C GLU A 113 -7.25 -5.47 -20.15
N ILE A 114 -6.92 -4.48 -19.34
CA ILE A 114 -7.65 -4.15 -18.10
C ILE A 114 -9.06 -3.63 -18.42
N SER A 115 -9.20 -2.79 -19.45
CA SER A 115 -10.50 -2.33 -19.97
C SER A 115 -11.42 -3.50 -20.32
N ARG A 116 -10.91 -4.49 -21.06
CA ARG A 116 -11.68 -5.70 -21.40
C ARG A 116 -12.04 -6.55 -20.18
N ALA A 117 -11.12 -6.70 -19.22
CA ALA A 117 -11.35 -7.49 -18.00
C ALA A 117 -12.37 -6.84 -17.06
N THR A 118 -12.29 -5.52 -16.87
CA THR A 118 -13.16 -4.74 -15.97
C THR A 118 -14.48 -4.33 -16.63
N ARG A 119 -14.59 -4.45 -17.96
CA ARG A 119 -15.72 -3.99 -18.79
C ARG A 119 -16.00 -2.49 -18.67
N LEU A 120 -14.95 -1.72 -18.43
CA LEU A 120 -14.98 -0.26 -18.36
C LEU A 120 -14.35 0.34 -19.61
N PRO A 121 -14.81 1.51 -20.10
CA PRO A 121 -14.12 2.21 -21.17
C PRO A 121 -12.66 2.51 -20.79
N GLU A 122 -11.74 2.37 -21.74
CA GLU A 122 -10.31 2.54 -21.48
C GLU A 122 -9.95 3.93 -20.91
N SER A 123 -10.67 4.97 -21.32
CA SER A 123 -10.51 6.33 -20.78
C SER A 123 -10.80 6.40 -19.27
N ILE A 124 -11.79 5.63 -18.79
CA ILE A 124 -12.14 5.53 -17.37
C ILE A 124 -11.09 4.72 -16.63
N VAL A 125 -10.67 3.57 -17.18
CA VAL A 125 -9.59 2.73 -16.63
C VAL A 125 -8.31 3.54 -16.44
N ARG A 126 -7.89 4.31 -17.45
CA ARG A 126 -6.72 5.20 -17.37
C ARG A 126 -6.86 6.21 -16.25
N ARG A 127 -8.03 6.84 -16.09
CA ARG A 127 -8.25 7.84 -15.04
C ARG A 127 -8.18 7.21 -13.63
N ILE A 128 -8.81 6.06 -13.44
CA ILE A 128 -8.79 5.30 -12.18
C ILE A 128 -7.36 4.88 -11.84
N LEU A 129 -6.64 4.29 -12.79
CA LEU A 129 -5.28 3.78 -12.56
C LEU A 129 -4.27 4.90 -12.33
N ARG A 130 -4.36 6.04 -13.02
CA ARG A 130 -3.49 7.20 -12.71
C ARG A 130 -3.63 7.65 -11.26
N HIS A 131 -4.84 7.70 -10.74
CA HIS A 131 -5.06 8.03 -9.33
C HIS A 131 -4.57 6.91 -8.39
N ALA A 132 -4.78 5.64 -8.76
CA ALA A 132 -4.25 4.52 -7.98
C ALA A 132 -2.71 4.48 -7.96
N ILE A 133 -2.04 4.92 -9.04
CA ILE A 133 -0.58 5.06 -9.11
C ILE A 133 -0.09 6.18 -8.17
N THR A 134 -0.79 7.32 -8.08
CA THR A 134 -0.41 8.39 -7.14
C THR A 134 -0.50 7.94 -5.69
N SER A 135 -1.43 7.05 -5.36
CA SER A 135 -1.57 6.41 -4.05
C SER A 135 -0.71 5.14 -3.87
N ARG A 136 0.23 4.87 -4.80
CA ARG A 136 1.16 3.71 -4.77
C ARG A 136 0.47 2.33 -4.72
N LEU A 137 -0.77 2.23 -5.20
CA LEU A 137 -1.51 0.97 -5.27
C LEU A 137 -1.12 0.14 -6.51
N PHE A 138 -0.84 0.80 -7.62
CA PHE A 138 -0.30 0.18 -8.84
C PHE A 138 0.90 0.99 -9.34
N ALA A 139 1.64 0.44 -10.28
CA ALA A 139 2.76 1.11 -10.91
C ALA A 139 2.77 0.86 -12.43
N GLU A 140 3.35 1.79 -13.18
CA GLU A 140 3.71 1.56 -14.57
C GLU A 140 5.02 0.77 -14.62
N THR A 141 5.18 -0.12 -15.61
CA THR A 141 6.43 -0.91 -15.77
C THR A 141 7.64 -0.01 -16.09
N ALA A 142 7.39 1.16 -16.67
CA ALA A 142 8.34 2.24 -16.90
C ALA A 142 7.55 3.57 -16.97
N PRO A 143 8.18 4.73 -16.72
CA PRO A 143 7.48 6.01 -16.82
C PRO A 143 6.85 6.22 -18.20
N GLY A 144 5.54 6.43 -18.25
CA GLY A 144 4.78 6.61 -19.49
C GLY A 144 4.41 5.30 -20.21
N SER A 145 4.70 4.14 -19.61
CA SER A 145 4.31 2.84 -20.14
C SER A 145 2.79 2.68 -20.19
N ASP A 146 2.31 1.92 -21.18
CA ASP A 146 0.91 1.51 -21.26
C ASP A 146 0.59 0.28 -20.39
N ARG A 147 1.62 -0.31 -19.75
CA ARG A 147 1.52 -1.51 -18.93
C ARG A 147 1.58 -1.20 -17.44
N ILE A 148 0.63 -1.78 -16.72
CA ILE A 148 0.41 -1.57 -15.29
C ILE A 148 0.67 -2.88 -14.55
N MET A 149 1.38 -2.78 -13.43
CA MET A 149 1.70 -3.87 -12.54
C MET A 149 1.26 -3.56 -11.11
N HIS A 150 1.16 -4.60 -10.29
CA HIS A 150 0.95 -4.44 -8.86
C HIS A 150 2.13 -3.71 -8.18
N THR A 151 1.85 -3.12 -7.03
CA THR A 151 2.88 -2.82 -6.02
C THR A 151 2.77 -3.84 -4.89
N ALA A 152 3.72 -3.83 -3.95
CA ALA A 152 3.66 -4.67 -2.74
C ALA A 152 2.29 -4.62 -2.04
N ALA A 153 1.68 -3.42 -1.98
CA ALA A 153 0.41 -3.19 -1.31
C ALA A 153 -0.74 -4.00 -1.93
N THR A 154 -0.93 -3.91 -3.25
CA THR A 154 -2.04 -4.59 -3.92
C THR A 154 -1.74 -6.06 -4.20
N ALA A 155 -0.47 -6.43 -4.41
CA ALA A 155 -0.04 -7.82 -4.45
C ALA A 155 -0.38 -8.54 -3.13
N HIS A 156 -0.07 -7.92 -1.98
CA HIS A 156 -0.38 -8.48 -0.66
C HIS A 156 -1.90 -8.69 -0.46
N VAL A 157 -2.74 -7.74 -0.88
CA VAL A 157 -4.20 -7.90 -0.84
C VAL A 157 -4.67 -9.12 -1.64
N VAL A 158 -4.17 -9.29 -2.88
CA VAL A 158 -4.50 -10.45 -3.70
C VAL A 158 -4.04 -11.75 -3.04
N MET A 159 -2.83 -11.78 -2.47
CA MET A 159 -2.33 -12.95 -1.73
C MET A 159 -3.19 -13.30 -0.52
N LEU A 160 -3.65 -12.30 0.25
CA LEU A 160 -4.56 -12.52 1.37
C LEU A 160 -5.91 -13.10 0.92
N TRP A 161 -6.46 -12.61 -0.20
CA TRP A 161 -7.70 -13.14 -0.75
C TRP A 161 -7.55 -14.58 -1.21
N VAL A 162 -6.45 -14.92 -1.88
CA VAL A 162 -6.13 -16.29 -2.26
C VAL A 162 -6.04 -17.17 -1.01
N LYS A 163 -5.29 -16.76 0.02
CA LYS A 163 -5.18 -17.50 1.29
C LYS A 163 -6.56 -17.74 1.93
N LYS A 164 -7.38 -16.69 2.03
CA LYS A 164 -8.75 -16.78 2.61
C LYS A 164 -9.64 -17.72 1.82
N TRP A 165 -9.58 -17.66 0.49
CA TRP A 165 -10.38 -18.51 -0.39
C TRP A 165 -9.95 -19.99 -0.34
N VAL A 166 -8.63 -20.25 -0.29
CA VAL A 166 -8.10 -21.60 -0.09
C VAL A 166 -8.52 -22.16 1.26
N GLY A 167 -8.39 -21.37 2.34
CA GLY A 167 -8.83 -21.75 3.69
C GLY A 167 -10.31 -22.15 3.73
N ALA A 168 -11.19 -21.29 3.20
CA ALA A 168 -12.63 -21.57 3.15
C ALA A 168 -12.97 -22.88 2.41
N ARG A 169 -12.25 -23.22 1.33
CA ARG A 169 -12.46 -24.50 0.63
C ARG A 169 -12.00 -25.70 1.44
N LEU A 170 -10.84 -25.60 2.10
CA LEU A 170 -10.34 -26.66 2.97
C LEU A 170 -11.27 -26.88 4.17
N ASP A 171 -11.80 -25.80 4.74
CA ASP A 171 -12.77 -25.86 5.84
C ASP A 171 -14.06 -26.57 5.41
N CYS A 172 -14.62 -26.22 4.24
CA CYS A 172 -15.77 -26.92 3.67
C CYS A 172 -15.50 -28.42 3.43
N ALA A 173 -14.33 -28.77 2.90
CA ALA A 173 -13.95 -30.17 2.68
C ALA A 173 -13.85 -30.94 4.00
N SER A 174 -13.28 -30.32 5.04
CA SER A 174 -13.16 -30.93 6.36
C SER A 174 -14.52 -31.17 7.05
N ALA A 175 -15.48 -30.26 6.84
CA ALA A 175 -16.84 -30.40 7.35
C ALA A 175 -17.61 -31.54 6.66
N LEU A 176 -17.41 -31.73 5.35
CA LEU A 176 -17.99 -32.84 4.59
C LEU A 176 -17.44 -34.20 5.03
N ILE A 177 -16.14 -34.31 5.28
CA ILE A 177 -15.53 -35.55 5.80
C ILE A 177 -16.10 -35.90 7.18
N LYS A 178 -16.29 -34.90 8.06
CA LYS A 178 -16.89 -35.12 9.39
C LYS A 178 -18.36 -35.57 9.32
N MET A 179 -19.14 -35.09 8.34
CA MET A 179 -20.52 -35.53 8.11
C MET A 179 -20.64 -36.95 7.53
N VAL A 180 -19.64 -37.45 6.81
CA VAL A 180 -19.63 -38.80 6.22
C VAL A 180 -19.19 -39.87 7.24
N HIS A 181 -18.62 -39.46 8.37
CA HIS A 181 -18.15 -40.35 9.44
C HIS A 181 -18.93 -40.21 10.76
N SER A 182 -20.10 -39.59 10.69
CA SER A 182 -21.09 -39.46 11.79
C SER A 182 -22.40 -40.09 11.38
#